data_AF-A0A315V5A1-F1
#
_entry.id   AF-A0A315V5A1-F1
#
_cell.length_a   1.000
_cell.length_b   1.000
_cell.length_c   1.000
_cell.angle_alpha   90.00
_cell.angle_beta   90.00
_cell.angle_gamma   90.00
#
_symmetry.space_group_name_H-M   'P 1'
#
loop_
_entity.id
_entity.type
_entity.pdbx_description
1 polymer ?
#
loop_
_entity_poly.entity_id
_entity_poly.type
_entity_poly.pdbx_seq_one_letter_code
_entity_poly.pdbx_strand_id
1 'polypeptide(L)'
;EVMSVEEESTSCYCLMDSSSCHLLLDQPGSYALVGEPLTQAAVKRLKLAVFGSVEAGALNYSLRVYCVDDTPHAFQGVVAAETSRGGQLLEEPKTLPFRANTFSLQVSIQDVPQFLWSIKPFTTCQ
;
A
#
# COMPACT_ATOMS: atom_id res chain seq x y z
N GLU A 1 11.02 18.07 -16.60
CA GLU A 1 11.55 17.24 -17.69
C GLU A 1 11.23 15.79 -17.36
N VAL A 2 10.73 15.00 -18.30
CA VAL A 2 10.46 13.58 -18.10
C VAL A 2 11.70 12.84 -18.57
N MET A 3 12.36 12.12 -17.67
CA MET A 3 13.61 11.41 -17.96
C MET A 3 13.27 9.95 -18.21
N SER A 4 13.62 9.41 -19.38
CA SER A 4 13.46 7.99 -19.69
C SER A 4 14.69 7.21 -19.19
N VAL A 5 14.48 6.06 -18.57
CA VAL A 5 15.58 5.17 -18.14
C VAL A 5 16.32 4.58 -19.34
N GLU A 6 15.68 4.55 -20.51
CA GLU A 6 16.21 3.95 -21.74
C GLU A 6 17.11 4.92 -22.53
N GLU A 7 17.14 6.20 -22.16
CA GLU A 7 17.94 7.22 -22.83
C GLU A 7 19.07 7.71 -21.90
N GLU A 8 20.30 7.71 -22.40
CA GLU A 8 21.43 8.34 -21.71
C GLU A 8 21.24 9.87 -21.72
N SER A 9 20.67 10.41 -20.64
CA SER A 9 20.70 11.84 -20.39
C SER A 9 22.07 12.23 -19.84
N THR A 10 22.61 13.35 -20.32
CA THR A 10 23.89 13.88 -19.82
C THR A 10 23.81 14.42 -18.39
N SER A 11 22.59 14.68 -17.87
CA SER A 11 22.36 15.32 -16.57
C SER A 11 21.88 14.37 -15.46
N CYS A 12 21.59 13.10 -15.80
CA CYS A 12 21.15 12.10 -14.83
C CYS A 12 21.36 10.66 -15.31
N TYR A 13 21.55 9.73 -14.37
CA TYR A 13 21.55 8.30 -14.62
C TYR A 13 20.65 7.58 -13.59
N CYS A 14 19.66 6.79 -14.02
CA CYS A 14 18.88 5.90 -13.15
C CYS A 14 19.31 4.46 -13.36
N LEU A 15 19.64 3.79 -12.26
CA LEU A 15 19.79 2.34 -12.19
C LEU A 15 18.63 1.75 -11.41
N MET A 16 17.78 0.96 -12.07
CA MET A 16 16.65 0.29 -11.44
C MET A 16 17.03 -1.13 -10.98
N ASP A 17 16.77 -1.44 -9.72
CA ASP A 17 16.79 -2.79 -9.16
C ASP A 17 15.36 -3.29 -8.88
N SER A 18 15.21 -4.50 -8.33
CA SER A 18 13.89 -5.10 -8.06
C SER A 18 13.06 -4.38 -6.98
N SER A 19 13.70 -3.49 -6.21
CA SER A 19 13.18 -2.83 -5.01
C SER A 19 13.34 -1.31 -4.98
N SER A 20 14.25 -0.75 -5.76
CA SER A 20 14.73 0.63 -5.68
C SER A 20 15.16 1.15 -7.07
N CYS A 21 15.13 2.47 -7.30
CA CYS A 21 15.93 3.13 -8.36
C CYS A 21 16.98 4.01 -7.67
N HIS A 22 18.22 3.87 -8.13
CA HIS A 22 19.35 4.69 -7.72
C HIS A 22 19.52 5.80 -8.76
N LEU A 23 19.45 7.05 -8.32
CA LEU A 23 19.60 8.23 -9.18
C LEU A 23 20.95 8.90 -8.94
N LEU A 24 21.76 9.00 -10.00
CA LEU A 24 22.93 9.86 -10.06
C LEU A 24 22.53 11.15 -10.79
N LEU A 25 22.80 12.29 -10.16
CA LEU A 25 22.35 13.61 -10.61
C LEU A 25 23.50 14.61 -10.52
N ASP A 26 23.58 15.50 -11.50
CA ASP A 26 24.59 16.57 -11.48
C ASP A 26 24.29 17.66 -10.45
N GLN A 27 23.01 17.90 -10.17
CA GLN A 27 22.54 18.91 -9.23
C GLN A 27 21.41 18.37 -8.35
N PRO A 28 21.30 18.83 -7.09
CA PRO A 28 20.18 18.47 -6.22
C PRO A 28 18.87 19.11 -6.69
N GLY A 29 17.75 18.47 -6.37
CA GLY A 29 16.42 18.91 -6.78
C GLY A 29 15.30 18.01 -6.27
N SER A 30 14.08 18.26 -6.73
CA SER A 30 12.89 17.47 -6.42
C SER A 30 12.56 16.55 -7.58
N TYR A 31 12.57 15.25 -7.34
CA TYR A 31 12.35 14.22 -8.35
C TYR A 31 11.31 13.22 -7.88
N ALA A 32 10.64 12.59 -8.84
CA ALA A 32 9.70 11.51 -8.59
C ALA A 32 9.92 10.40 -9.63
N LEU A 33 9.97 9.16 -9.16
CA LEU A 33 9.91 8.00 -10.04
C LEU A 33 8.45 7.73 -10.39
N VAL A 34 8.14 7.79 -11.69
CA VAL A 34 6.81 7.50 -12.22
C VAL A 34 6.92 6.33 -13.20
N GLY A 35 5.83 5.59 -13.36
CA GLY A 35 5.75 4.49 -14.31
C GLY A 35 4.32 4.32 -14.80
N GLU A 36 4.17 4.02 -16.08
CA GLU A 36 2.89 3.67 -16.70
C GLU A 36 2.92 2.20 -17.17
N PRO A 37 1.82 1.46 -16.99
CA PRO A 37 1.76 0.08 -17.45
C PRO A 37 1.62 0.02 -18.97
N LEU A 38 2.64 -0.52 -19.65
CA LEU A 38 2.58 -0.72 -21.12
C LEU A 38 1.72 -1.92 -21.51
N THR A 39 1.51 -2.87 -20.60
CA THR A 39 0.71 -4.07 -20.83
C THR A 39 -0.06 -4.44 -19.57
N GLN A 40 -1.12 -5.25 -19.72
CA GLN A 40 -1.86 -5.83 -18.58
C GLN A 40 -1.04 -6.84 -17.76
N ALA A 41 0.13 -7.25 -18.26
CA ALA A 41 1.06 -8.09 -17.53
C ALA A 41 1.93 -7.28 -16.54
N ALA A 42 1.95 -5.94 -16.62
CA ALA A 42 2.66 -5.10 -15.68
C ALA A 42 2.13 -5.31 -14.25
N VAL A 43 3.04 -5.34 -13.27
CA VAL A 43 2.74 -5.60 -11.87
C VAL A 43 3.37 -4.54 -10.99
N LYS A 44 2.60 -4.03 -10.02
CA LYS A 44 3.08 -3.22 -8.91
C LYS A 44 3.03 -4.04 -7.62
N ARG A 45 4.04 -3.94 -6.77
CA ARG A 45 4.00 -4.51 -5.41
C ARG A 45 3.28 -3.55 -4.47
N LEU A 46 2.23 -4.05 -3.84
CA LEU A 46 1.52 -3.37 -2.75
C LEU A 46 1.79 -4.10 -1.44
N LYS A 47 1.65 -3.39 -0.33
CA LYS A 47 1.74 -3.93 1.02
C LYS A 47 0.37 -3.86 1.69
N LEU A 48 -0.10 -5.02 2.12
CA LEU A 48 -1.36 -5.19 2.84
C LEU A 48 -1.08 -5.26 4.34
N ALA A 49 -1.79 -4.48 5.13
CA ALA A 49 -1.74 -4.54 6.58
C ALA A 49 -3.14 -4.43 7.18
N VAL A 50 -3.38 -5.15 8.28
CA VAL A 50 -4.66 -5.12 8.97
C VAL A 50 -4.44 -4.62 10.39
N PHE A 51 -5.12 -3.54 10.74
CA PHE A 51 -5.15 -3.01 12.09
C PHE A 51 -6.51 -3.23 12.73
N GLY A 52 -6.50 -3.50 14.03
CA GLY A 52 -7.70 -3.66 14.83
C GLY A 52 -7.71 -2.70 16.02
N SER A 53 -8.90 -2.27 16.41
CA SER A 53 -9.09 -1.49 17.64
C SER A 53 -10.49 -1.64 18.20
N VAL A 54 -10.61 -1.52 19.51
CA VAL A 54 -11.90 -1.38 20.18
C VAL A 54 -12.35 0.08 20.09
N GLU A 55 -13.56 0.32 19.58
CA GLU A 55 -14.15 1.67 19.55
C GLU A 55 -14.68 2.07 20.94
N ALA A 56 -14.77 3.37 21.20
CA ALA A 56 -15.36 3.89 22.44
C ALA A 56 -16.83 3.40 22.57
N GLY A 57 -17.10 2.54 23.56
CA GLY A 57 -18.40 1.88 23.73
C GLY A 57 -18.37 0.35 23.93
N ALA A 58 -17.19 -0.26 24.11
CA ALA A 58 -16.94 -1.63 24.62
C ALA A 58 -17.51 -2.84 23.84
N LEU A 59 -18.41 -2.65 22.87
CA LEU A 59 -19.03 -3.74 22.09
C LEU A 59 -18.70 -3.68 20.59
N ASN A 60 -17.88 -2.73 20.17
CA ASN A 60 -17.53 -2.51 18.76
C ASN A 60 -16.04 -2.74 18.54
N TYR A 61 -15.73 -3.61 17.60
CA TYR A 61 -14.37 -3.84 17.11
C TYR A 61 -14.29 -3.39 15.65
N SER A 62 -13.27 -2.58 15.35
CA SER A 62 -13.04 -2.04 14.01
C SER A 62 -11.81 -2.68 13.39
N LEU A 63 -11.97 -3.19 12.17
CA LEU A 63 -10.88 -3.67 11.33
C LEU A 63 -10.61 -2.63 10.24
N ARG A 64 -9.34 -2.24 10.10
CA ARG A 64 -8.86 -1.31 9.07
C ARG A 64 -7.85 -2.01 8.21
N VAL A 65 -8.20 -2.22 6.94
CA VAL A 65 -7.35 -2.88 5.95
C VAL A 65 -6.69 -1.80 5.10
N TYR A 66 -5.36 -1.78 5.10
CA TYR A 66 -4.55 -0.85 4.33
C TYR A 66 -3.94 -1.58 3.15
N CYS A 67 -4.00 -0.95 1.98
CA CYS A 67 -3.27 -1.35 0.79
C CYS A 67 -2.44 -0.14 0.33
N VAL A 68 -1.14 -0.20 0.58
CA VAL A 68 -0.22 0.91 0.28
C VAL A 68 0.90 0.45 -0.63
N ASP A 69 1.67 1.38 -1.18
CA ASP A 69 2.86 1.05 -1.97
C ASP A 69 3.86 0.27 -1.11
N ASP A 70 4.47 -0.78 -1.68
CA ASP A 70 5.46 -1.61 -0.98
C ASP A 70 6.82 -0.90 -0.88
N THR A 71 6.84 0.20 -0.13
CA THR A 71 7.99 1.02 0.21
C THR A 71 8.04 1.22 1.74
N PRO A 72 9.23 1.37 2.34
CA PRO A 72 9.34 1.58 3.79
C PRO A 72 8.55 2.79 4.30
N HIS A 73 8.59 3.91 3.56
CA HIS A 73 7.94 5.16 3.96
C HIS A 73 6.41 5.08 3.94
N ALA A 74 5.81 4.47 2.91
CA ALA A 74 4.36 4.37 2.79
C ALA A 74 3.73 3.63 3.98
N PHE A 75 4.37 2.53 4.42
CA PHE A 75 3.87 1.78 5.57
C PHE A 75 4.09 2.51 6.91
N GLN A 76 5.20 3.23 7.07
CA GLN A 76 5.45 4.04 8.28
C GLN A 76 4.36 5.08 8.51
N GLY A 77 3.86 5.73 7.44
CA GLY A 77 2.74 6.67 7.54
C GLY A 77 1.45 6.02 8.07
N VAL A 78 1.16 4.78 7.65
CA VAL A 78 0.02 4.00 8.16
C VAL A 78 0.20 3.68 9.65
N VAL A 79 1.38 3.19 10.05
CA VAL A 79 1.67 2.85 11.46
C VAL A 79 1.51 4.08 12.36
N ALA A 80 2.04 5.24 11.94
CA ALA A 80 1.91 6.48 12.70
C ALA A 80 0.44 6.92 12.85
N ALA A 81 -0.34 6.85 11.77
CA ALA A 81 -1.77 7.16 11.79
C ALA A 81 -2.55 6.21 12.71
N GLU A 82 -2.27 4.91 12.65
CA GLU A 82 -2.94 3.90 13.47
C GLU A 82 -2.58 4.01 14.95
N THR A 83 -1.31 4.27 15.26
CA THR A 83 -0.85 4.50 16.64
C THR A 83 -1.62 5.65 17.29
N SER A 84 -1.83 6.76 16.57
CA SER A 84 -2.61 7.90 17.07
C SER A 84 -4.09 7.59 17.36
N ARG A 85 -4.61 6.53 16.72
CA ARG A 85 -6.01 6.06 16.81
C ARG A 85 -6.17 4.83 17.71
N GLY A 86 -5.11 4.40 18.40
CA GLY A 86 -5.12 3.18 19.22
C GLY A 86 -5.27 1.89 18.40
N GLY A 87 -4.92 1.91 17.11
CA GLY A 87 -4.89 0.75 16.24
C GLY A 87 -3.71 -0.17 16.59
N GLN A 88 -3.96 -1.47 16.59
CA GLN A 88 -2.96 -2.50 16.78
C GLN A 88 -2.81 -3.31 15.50
N LEU A 89 -1.57 -3.52 15.06
CA LEU A 89 -1.27 -4.40 13.96
C LEU A 89 -1.63 -5.83 14.37
N LEU A 90 -2.56 -6.46 13.64
CA LEU A 90 -3.06 -7.78 13.99
C LEU A 90 -2.18 -8.91 13.48
N GLU A 91 -1.53 -8.68 12.33
CA GLU A 91 -0.72 -9.67 11.62
C GLU A 91 0.44 -8.99 10.91
N GLU A 92 1.47 -9.77 10.57
CA GLU A 92 2.57 -9.29 9.75
C GLU A 92 2.06 -8.81 8.37
N PRO A 93 2.47 -7.61 7.89
CA PRO A 93 2.02 -7.11 6.60
C PRO A 93 2.48 -8.01 5.45
N LYS A 94 1.60 -8.23 4.46
CA LYS A 94 1.86 -9.13 3.33
C LYS A 94 2.05 -8.35 2.04
N THR A 95 3.00 -8.77 1.20
CA THR A 95 3.14 -8.22 -0.15
C THR A 95 2.09 -8.82 -1.09
N LEU A 96 1.38 -7.95 -1.82
CA LEU A 96 0.40 -8.30 -2.84
C LEU A 96 0.89 -7.84 -4.23
N PRO A 97 1.09 -8.74 -5.19
CA PRO A 97 1.32 -8.35 -6.58
C PRO A 97 0.00 -7.87 -7.21
N PHE A 98 -0.08 -6.58 -7.53
CA PHE A 98 -1.23 -5.96 -8.17
C PHE A 98 -0.97 -5.75 -9.65
N ARG A 99 -1.75 -6.42 -10.50
CA ARG A 99 -1.59 -6.35 -11.96
C ARG A 99 -2.28 -5.11 -12.50
N ALA A 100 -1.75 -4.57 -13.60
CA ALA A 100 -2.36 -3.50 -14.39
C ALA A 100 -3.57 -4.00 -15.22
N ASN A 101 -4.49 -4.69 -14.55
CA ASN A 101 -5.75 -5.14 -15.13
C ASN A 101 -6.89 -4.17 -14.73
N THR A 102 -8.10 -4.45 -15.20
CA THR A 102 -9.29 -3.62 -14.90
C THR A 102 -10.03 -4.07 -13.63
N PHE A 103 -9.49 -5.03 -12.86
CA PHE A 103 -10.15 -5.54 -11.67
C PHE A 103 -9.82 -4.67 -10.45
N SER A 104 -10.85 -4.41 -9.63
CA SER A 104 -10.67 -3.73 -8.35
C SER A 104 -10.17 -4.68 -7.28
N LEU A 105 -9.52 -4.14 -6.25
CA LEU A 105 -9.24 -4.89 -5.04
C LEU A 105 -10.57 -5.26 -4.37
N GLN A 106 -10.64 -6.48 -3.84
CA GLN A 106 -11.80 -6.97 -3.11
C GLN A 106 -11.35 -7.42 -1.73
N VAL A 107 -12.08 -6.97 -0.71
CA VAL A 107 -11.86 -7.35 0.68
C VAL A 107 -13.13 -8.02 1.19
N SER A 108 -12.98 -9.15 1.87
CA SER A 108 -14.09 -9.84 2.51
C SER A 108 -13.64 -10.37 3.86
N ILE A 109 -14.56 -10.36 4.83
CA ILE A 109 -14.35 -10.98 6.14
C ILE A 109 -15.11 -12.31 6.10
N GLN A 110 -14.41 -13.40 6.37
CA GLN A 110 -14.96 -14.76 6.37
C GLN A 110 -14.87 -15.35 7.77
N ASP A 111 -15.58 -16.46 7.99
CA ASP A 111 -15.52 -17.25 9.23
C ASP A 111 -15.82 -16.48 10.53
N VAL A 112 -16.70 -15.47 10.46
CA VAL A 112 -17.13 -14.70 11.64
C VAL A 112 -18.00 -15.57 12.54
N PRO A 113 -17.64 -15.79 13.83
CA PRO A 113 -18.45 -16.57 14.75
C PRO A 113 -19.76 -15.84 15.08
N GLN A 114 -20.85 -16.22 14.40
CA GLN A 114 -22.13 -15.50 14.44
C GLN A 114 -22.80 -15.44 15.82
N PHE A 115 -22.40 -16.31 16.75
CA PHE A 115 -22.90 -16.32 18.13
C PHE A 115 -22.24 -15.26 19.03
N LEU A 116 -21.09 -14.69 18.62
CA LEU A 116 -20.37 -13.64 19.36
C LEU A 116 -20.30 -12.32 18.60
N TRP A 117 -20.19 -12.40 17.28
CA TRP A 117 -19.89 -11.26 16.43
C TRP A 117 -20.86 -11.16 15.28
N SER A 118 -21.25 -9.94 14.96
CA SER A 118 -21.96 -9.60 13.74
C SER A 118 -21.23 -8.46 13.03
N ILE A 119 -21.19 -8.52 11.70
CA ILE A 119 -20.66 -7.40 10.90
C ILE A 119 -21.76 -6.34 10.84
N LYS A 120 -21.42 -5.10 11.21
CA LYS A 120 -22.38 -3.99 11.14
C LYS A 120 -22.91 -3.86 9.69
N PRO A 121 -24.22 -3.71 9.48
CA PRO A 121 -24.77 -3.52 8.14
C PRO A 121 -24.20 -2.23 7.52
N PHE A 122 -24.04 -2.23 6.19
CA PHE A 122 -23.41 -1.13 5.43
C PHE A 122 -21.94 -0.86 5.76
N THR A 123 -21.27 -1.75 6.50
CA THR A 123 -19.80 -1.75 6.55
C THR A 123 -19.30 -2.03 5.15
N THR A 124 -18.89 -0.97 4.46
CA THR A 124 -18.50 -1.08 3.07
C THR A 124 -17.07 -1.61 3.07
N CYS A 125 -16.86 -2.82 2.54
CA CYS A 125 -15.54 -3.22 2.07
C CYS A 125 -15.32 -2.42 0.77
N GLN A 126 -14.85 -1.18 0.89
CA GLN A 126 -14.42 -0.37 -0.26
C GLN A 126 -13.02 -0.76 -0.69
#